data_AF-A0A3L6RFF4-F1
#
_entry.id   AF-A0A3L6RFF4-F1
#
_cell.length_a   1.000
_cell.length_b   1.000
_cell.length_c   1.000
_cell.angle_alpha   90.00
_cell.angle_beta   90.00
_cell.angle_gamma   90.00
#
_symmetry.space_group_name_H-M   'P 1'
#
loop_
_entity.id
_entity.type
_entity.pdbx_description
1 polymer ?
#
loop_
_entity_poly.entity_id
_entity_poly.type
_entity_poly.pdbx_seq_one_letter_code
_entity_poly.pdbx_strand_id
1 'polypeptide(L)'
;MEEDVLARNYEKSGMYSTRSAYRLLKTEQIQEETSKGNETSASDGTWVWRKLWKLKIPPKIRIFWWRAVQNFLPTKMELCRRHVDRDATCSTCGAQEESLFYVVLECPLARSFWDEVHKLSGTKVPRLHKATWMKDFLTGED
;
A
#
# COMPACT_ATOMS: atom_id res chain seq x y z
N MET A 1 -21.50 -50.11 10.31
CA MET A 1 -20.16 -49.65 9.89
C MET A 1 -20.38 -49.21 8.46
N GLU A 2 -20.54 -47.91 8.25
CA GLU A 2 -20.76 -47.36 6.91
C GLU A 2 -19.42 -47.42 6.16
N GLU A 3 -19.41 -48.10 5.02
CA GLU A 3 -18.22 -48.19 4.16
C GLU A 3 -18.05 -46.88 3.38
N ASP A 4 -16.83 -46.35 3.40
CA ASP A 4 -16.45 -45.18 2.63
C ASP A 4 -16.65 -45.42 1.13
N VAL A 5 -17.51 -44.62 0.50
CA VAL A 5 -17.71 -44.64 -0.95
C VAL A 5 -16.78 -43.60 -1.59
N LEU A 6 -15.84 -44.07 -2.41
CA LEU A 6 -14.98 -43.21 -3.23
C LEU A 6 -15.83 -42.40 -4.23
N ALA A 7 -16.02 -41.11 -3.94
CA ALA A 7 -16.65 -40.17 -4.86
C ALA A 7 -15.80 -40.04 -6.13
N ARG A 8 -16.43 -40.31 -7.27
CA ARG A 8 -15.84 -40.38 -8.60
C ARG A 8 -15.17 -39.06 -9.01
N ASN A 9 -13.84 -39.04 -9.01
CA ASN A 9 -13.06 -37.89 -9.48
C ASN A 9 -13.24 -37.65 -11.00
N TYR A 10 -13.23 -36.38 -11.41
CA TYR A 10 -13.45 -35.88 -12.77
C TYR A 10 -12.37 -36.27 -13.82
N GLU A 11 -11.47 -37.21 -13.52
CA GLU A 11 -10.35 -37.60 -14.39
C GLU A 11 -10.63 -38.88 -15.17
N LYS A 12 -10.44 -38.84 -16.50
CA LYS A 12 -10.64 -40.00 -17.41
C LYS A 12 -9.70 -41.18 -17.11
N SER A 13 -8.62 -40.96 -16.37
CA SER A 13 -7.63 -41.97 -15.98
C SER A 13 -7.89 -42.63 -14.62
N GLY A 14 -8.87 -42.14 -13.84
CA GLY A 14 -9.25 -42.73 -12.54
C GLY A 14 -8.20 -42.63 -11.41
N MET A 15 -7.02 -42.06 -11.67
CA MET A 15 -5.90 -41.96 -10.72
C MET A 15 -5.80 -40.53 -10.17
N TYR A 16 -6.07 -40.34 -8.88
CA TYR A 16 -5.90 -39.04 -8.21
C TYR A 16 -4.42 -38.68 -8.11
N SER A 17 -4.07 -37.44 -8.49
CA SER A 17 -2.73 -36.90 -8.30
C SER A 17 -2.79 -35.58 -7.54
N THR A 18 -1.77 -35.28 -6.74
CA THR A 18 -1.61 -33.96 -6.10
C THR A 18 -1.61 -32.82 -7.12
N ARG A 19 -1.12 -33.09 -8.34
CA ARG A 19 -1.13 -32.14 -9.46
C ARG A 19 -2.53 -31.85 -9.99
N SER A 20 -3.41 -32.85 -10.05
CA SER A 20 -4.80 -32.66 -10.48
C SER A 20 -5.65 -32.00 -9.41
N ALA A 21 -5.46 -32.39 -8.15
CA ALA A 21 -6.08 -31.71 -7.01
C ALA A 21 -5.69 -30.23 -6.94
N TYR A 22 -4.40 -29.91 -7.07
CA TYR A 22 -3.94 -28.52 -7.06
C TYR A 22 -4.49 -27.71 -8.24
N ARG A 23 -4.61 -28.32 -9.43
CA ARG A 23 -5.24 -27.67 -10.59
C ARG A 23 -6.71 -27.38 -10.34
N LEU A 24 -7.46 -28.31 -9.76
CA LEU A 24 -8.87 -28.13 -9.45
C LEU A 24 -9.05 -26.97 -8.46
N LEU A 25 -8.35 -27.01 -7.33
CA LEU A 25 -8.38 -25.95 -6.32
C LEU A 25 -8.03 -24.58 -6.92
N LYS A 26 -7.03 -24.55 -7.82
CA LYS A 26 -6.62 -23.32 -8.48
C LYS A 26 -7.65 -22.82 -9.50
N THR A 27 -8.33 -23.71 -10.21
CA THR A 27 -9.39 -23.35 -11.16
C THR A 27 -10.64 -22.85 -10.42
N GLU A 28 -11.02 -23.49 -9.32
CA GLU A 28 -12.11 -23.04 -8.44
C GLU A 28 -11.80 -21.66 -7.85
N GLN A 29 -10.59 -21.46 -7.33
CA GLN A 29 -10.16 -20.15 -6.83
C GLN A 29 -10.22 -19.05 -7.91
N ILE A 30 -9.75 -19.35 -9.13
CA ILE A 30 -9.82 -18.40 -10.26
C ILE A 30 -11.29 -18.12 -10.65
N GLN A 31 -12.15 -19.13 -10.62
CA GLN A 31 -13.58 -18.96 -10.89
C GLN A 31 -14.25 -18.10 -9.82
N GLU A 32 -13.96 -18.31 -8.54
CA GLU A 32 -14.46 -17.48 -7.45
C GLU A 32 -13.97 -16.02 -7.55
N GLU A 33 -12.70 -15.82 -7.92
CA GLU A 33 -12.11 -14.50 -8.17
C GLU A 33 -12.75 -13.81 -9.40
N THR A 34 -13.19 -14.58 -10.39
CA THR A 34 -13.84 -14.07 -11.61
C THR A 34 -15.34 -13.82 -11.41
N SER A 35 -16.00 -14.63 -10.59
CA SER A 35 -17.44 -14.55 -10.27
C SER A 35 -17.75 -13.54 -9.17
N LYS A 36 -16.78 -13.20 -8.31
CA LYS A 36 -16.78 -11.95 -7.56
C LYS A 36 -16.49 -10.79 -8.52
N GLY A 37 -17.40 -10.57 -9.47
CA GLY A 37 -17.31 -9.45 -10.40
C GLY A 37 -17.05 -8.16 -9.63
N ASN A 38 -15.96 -7.48 -9.95
CA ASN A 38 -15.64 -6.04 -9.86
C ASN A 38 -16.23 -5.15 -8.75
N GLU A 39 -16.83 -5.66 -7.69
CA GLU A 39 -17.55 -4.88 -6.67
C GLU A 39 -16.89 -5.00 -5.30
N THR A 40 -15.57 -4.80 -5.28
CA THR A 40 -14.83 -4.36 -4.09
C THR A 40 -13.63 -3.54 -4.54
N SER A 41 -13.85 -2.29 -4.97
CA SER A 41 -12.87 -1.18 -4.95
C SER A 41 -11.43 -1.47 -5.44
N ALA A 42 -11.21 -2.47 -6.29
CA ALA A 42 -9.88 -2.98 -6.64
C ALA A 42 -9.18 -2.16 -7.74
N SER A 43 -9.89 -1.22 -8.39
CA SER A 43 -9.29 -0.40 -9.44
C SER A 43 -8.42 0.74 -8.88
N ASP A 44 -8.71 1.27 -7.68
CA ASP A 44 -8.08 2.51 -7.22
C ASP A 44 -6.74 2.31 -6.48
N GLY A 45 -6.51 1.13 -5.89
CA GLY A 45 -5.22 0.79 -5.29
C GLY A 45 -4.18 0.30 -6.32
N THR A 46 -4.63 -0.46 -7.31
CA THR A 46 -3.75 -1.20 -8.24
C THR A 46 -2.93 -0.28 -9.14
N TRP A 47 -3.48 0.86 -9.55
CA TRP A 47 -2.78 1.79 -10.43
C TRP A 47 -1.62 2.52 -9.73
N VAL A 48 -1.78 2.87 -8.45
CA VAL A 48 -0.75 3.54 -7.63
C VAL A 48 0.50 2.67 -7.57
N TRP A 49 0.33 1.37 -7.28
CA TRP A 49 1.44 0.42 -7.24
C TRP A 49 2.13 0.30 -8.58
N ARG A 50 1.36 0.13 -9.65
CA ARG A 50 1.90 0.03 -11.01
C ARG A 50 2.72 1.27 -11.39
N LYS A 51 2.31 2.48 -10.98
CA LYS A 51 3.07 3.71 -11.23
C LYS A 51 4.34 3.76 -10.38
N LEU A 52 4.23 3.50 -9.07
CA LEU A 52 5.37 3.49 -8.14
C LEU A 52 6.48 2.53 -8.59
N TRP A 53 6.13 1.32 -9.05
CA TRP A 53 7.12 0.33 -9.50
C TRP A 53 7.76 0.65 -10.85
N LYS A 54 7.14 1.50 -11.67
CA LYS A 54 7.69 1.99 -12.95
C LYS A 54 8.63 3.18 -12.80
N LEU A 55 8.64 3.86 -11.65
CA LEU A 55 9.53 5.01 -11.42
C LEU A 55 11.01 4.60 -11.46
N LYS A 56 11.80 5.38 -12.20
CA LYS A 56 13.26 5.27 -12.29
C LYS A 56 13.94 5.92 -11.08
N ILE A 57 13.66 5.38 -9.90
CA ILE A 57 14.21 5.84 -8.61
C ILE A 57 15.00 4.71 -7.93
N PRO A 58 15.98 5.04 -7.06
CA PRO A 58 16.67 4.05 -6.25
C PRO A 58 15.68 3.15 -5.48
N PRO A 59 15.96 1.82 -5.38
CA PRO A 59 15.05 0.88 -4.72
C PRO A 59 14.67 1.27 -3.28
N LYS A 60 15.61 1.86 -2.53
CA LYS A 60 15.35 2.34 -1.16
C LYS A 60 14.23 3.39 -1.10
N ILE A 61 14.22 4.33 -2.05
CA ILE A 61 13.21 5.39 -2.14
C ILE A 61 11.85 4.79 -2.52
N ARG A 62 11.85 3.79 -3.41
CA ARG A 62 10.62 3.09 -3.79
C ARG A 62 9.98 2.36 -2.61
N ILE A 63 10.77 1.64 -1.81
CA ILE A 63 10.29 0.96 -0.61
C ILE A 63 9.78 1.96 0.43
N PHE A 64 10.45 3.11 0.58
CA PHE A 64 9.96 4.19 1.44
C PHE A 64 8.55 4.63 1.03
N TRP A 65 8.32 4.91 -0.25
CA TRP A 65 6.98 5.28 -0.76
C TRP A 65 5.94 4.18 -0.58
N TRP A 66 6.34 2.92 -0.79
CA TRP A 66 5.45 1.79 -0.55
C TRP A 66 4.99 1.74 0.92
N ARG A 67 5.91 1.97 1.87
CA ARG A 67 5.58 2.07 3.30
C ARG A 67 4.73 3.29 3.61
N ALA A 68 5.03 4.44 3.01
CA ALA A 68 4.28 5.68 3.20
C ALA A 68 2.82 5.52 2.80
N VAL A 69 2.55 5.04 1.58
CA VAL A 69 1.17 4.88 1.05
C VAL A 69 0.34 3.92 1.91
N GLN A 70 0.98 2.96 2.56
CA GLN A 70 0.36 1.98 3.45
C GLN A 70 0.30 2.43 4.92
N ASN A 71 0.68 3.68 5.25
CA ASN A 71 0.79 4.17 6.62
C ASN A 71 1.66 3.26 7.53
N PHE A 72 2.75 2.70 6.99
CA PHE A 72 3.70 1.87 7.74
C PHE A 72 4.90 2.65 8.30
N LEU A 73 4.98 3.95 8.04
CA LEU A 73 6.02 4.77 8.64
C LEU A 73 5.68 5.09 10.10
N PRO A 74 6.65 5.03 11.02
CA PRO A 74 6.42 5.16 12.46
C PRO A 74 6.26 6.63 12.86
N THR A 75 5.21 7.30 12.39
CA THR A 75 4.85 8.64 12.88
C THR A 75 4.13 8.53 14.21
N LYS A 76 4.19 9.54 15.07
CA LYS A 76 3.53 9.45 16.39
C LYS A 76 2.03 9.18 16.29
N MET A 77 1.33 9.79 15.32
CA MET A 77 -0.08 9.50 15.06
C MET A 77 -0.32 8.01 14.73
N GLU A 78 0.54 7.39 13.92
CA GLU A 78 0.41 5.98 13.53
C GLU A 78 0.80 5.03 14.68
N LEU A 79 1.78 5.41 15.50
CA LEU A 79 2.17 4.67 16.71
C LEU A 79 1.03 4.67 17.75
N CYS A 80 0.38 5.82 17.96
CA CYS A 80 -0.82 5.93 18.80
C CYS A 80 -1.97 5.10 18.25
N ARG A 81 -2.23 5.17 16.93
CA ARG A 81 -3.26 4.35 16.26
C ARG A 81 -3.05 2.85 16.48
N ARG A 82 -1.78 2.42 16.59
CA ARG A 82 -1.39 1.03 16.85
C ARG A 82 -1.21 0.70 18.33
N HIS A 83 -1.53 1.62 19.24
CA HIS A 83 -1.37 1.47 20.69
C HIS A 83 0.08 1.20 21.14
N VAL A 84 1.07 1.62 20.35
CA VAL A 84 2.50 1.52 20.68
C VAL A 84 2.95 2.70 21.53
N ASP A 85 2.40 3.89 21.26
CA ASP A 85 2.64 5.12 22.01
C ASP A 85 1.30 5.70 22.46
N ARG A 86 1.33 6.63 23.42
CA ARG A 86 0.15 7.32 23.96
C ARG A 86 0.05 8.77 23.51
N ASP A 87 1.15 9.35 23.03
CA ASP A 87 1.23 10.74 22.62
C ASP A 87 1.47 10.89 21.12
N ALA A 88 0.56 11.58 20.44
CA ALA A 88 0.64 11.87 19.01
C ALA A 88 1.42 13.17 18.70
N THR A 89 1.91 13.86 19.74
CA THR A 89 2.57 15.16 19.63
C THR A 89 3.92 15.04 18.92
N CYS A 90 4.22 16.00 18.05
CA CYS A 90 5.48 16.08 17.34
C CYS A 90 6.63 16.42 18.28
N SER A 91 7.64 15.55 18.38
CA SER A 91 8.79 15.75 19.26
C SER A 91 9.69 16.93 18.87
N THR A 92 9.61 17.38 17.62
CA THR A 92 10.46 18.44 17.07
C THR A 92 9.91 19.83 17.35
N CYS A 93 8.58 20.00 17.26
CA CYS A 93 7.94 21.33 17.28
C CYS A 93 6.74 21.43 18.22
N GLY A 94 6.33 20.34 18.87
CA GLY A 94 5.25 20.34 19.85
C GLY A 94 3.83 20.38 19.27
N ALA A 95 3.64 20.19 17.96
CA ALA A 95 2.32 20.13 17.36
C ALA A 95 1.55 18.88 17.81
N GLN A 96 0.26 19.01 18.12
CA GLN A 96 -0.56 17.97 18.75
C GLN A 96 -0.70 16.67 17.93
N GLU A 97 -0.72 16.77 16.60
CA GLU A 97 -0.88 15.61 15.71
C GLU A 97 0.25 15.53 14.68
N GLU A 98 1.16 14.58 14.90
CA GLU A 98 2.23 14.27 13.97
C GLU A 98 1.79 13.19 12.97
N SER A 99 1.07 13.62 11.93
CA SER A 99 0.80 12.79 10.76
C SER A 99 2.01 12.71 9.82
N LEU A 100 2.03 11.74 8.90
CA LEU A 100 3.10 11.66 7.90
C LEU A 100 3.15 12.91 7.01
N PHE A 101 1.99 13.44 6.61
CA PHE A 101 1.91 14.70 5.88
C PHE A 101 2.54 15.84 6.68
N TYR A 102 2.25 15.89 7.99
CA TYR A 102 2.83 16.90 8.88
C TYR A 102 4.35 16.80 8.93
N VAL A 103 4.90 15.61 9.19
CA VAL A 103 6.35 15.40 9.29
C VAL A 103 7.08 15.76 8.00
N VAL A 104 6.48 15.47 6.85
CA VAL A 104 7.14 15.66 5.55
C VAL A 104 6.96 17.07 5.00
N LEU A 105 5.86 17.78 5.32
CA LEU A 105 5.50 19.03 4.64
C LEU A 105 5.14 20.19 5.58
N GLU A 106 4.43 19.95 6.69
CA GLU A 106 3.90 21.05 7.51
C GLU A 106 4.77 21.40 8.72
N CYS A 107 5.55 20.46 9.24
CA CYS A 107 6.44 20.66 10.38
C CYS A 107 7.41 21.81 10.08
N PRO A 108 7.66 22.74 11.02
CA PRO A 108 8.59 23.85 10.80
C PRO A 108 9.96 23.38 10.30
N LEU A 109 10.48 22.27 10.82
CA LEU A 109 11.72 21.65 10.35
C LEU A 109 11.63 21.23 8.87
N ALA A 110 10.53 20.60 8.49
CA ALA A 110 10.29 20.17 7.11
C ALA A 110 10.15 21.36 6.15
N ARG A 111 9.45 22.42 6.57
CA ARG A 111 9.35 23.67 5.80
C ARG A 111 10.72 24.28 5.55
N SER A 112 11.54 24.41 6.60
CA SER A 112 12.92 24.92 6.45
C SER A 112 13.74 24.06 5.51
N PHE A 113 13.62 22.73 5.57
CA PHE A 113 14.28 21.83 4.63
C PHE A 113 13.85 22.10 3.18
N TRP A 114 12.54 22.19 2.91
CA TRP A 114 12.04 22.45 1.56
C TRP A 114 12.39 23.84 1.05
N ASP A 115 12.46 24.84 1.91
CA ASP A 115 12.91 26.18 1.55
C ASP A 115 14.38 26.16 1.10
N GLU A 116 15.25 25.42 1.80
CA GLU A 116 16.65 25.23 1.39
C GLU A 116 16.76 24.44 0.08
N VAL A 117 15.99 23.37 -0.08
CA VAL A 117 15.93 22.62 -1.35
C VAL A 117 15.50 23.53 -2.50
N HIS A 118 14.46 24.36 -2.30
CA HIS A 118 14.01 25.31 -3.31
C HIS A 118 15.10 26.33 -3.68
N LYS A 119 15.88 26.82 -2.70
CA LYS A 119 17.01 27.72 -2.99
C LYS A 119 18.10 27.05 -3.83
N LEU A 120 18.36 25.76 -3.59
CA LEU A 120 19.42 25.02 -4.26
C LEU A 120 19.02 24.48 -5.64
N SER A 121 17.79 24.01 -5.79
CA SER A 121 17.33 23.31 -7.00
C SER A 121 16.25 24.06 -7.79
N GLY A 122 15.72 25.17 -7.27
CA GLY A 122 14.57 25.89 -7.84
C GLY A 122 13.25 25.12 -7.77
N THR A 123 13.23 23.95 -7.12
CA THR A 123 12.05 23.07 -7.08
C THR A 123 11.07 23.53 -6.02
N LYS A 124 9.83 23.84 -6.41
CA LYS A 124 8.75 24.16 -5.49
C LYS A 124 7.99 22.91 -5.11
N VAL A 125 7.63 22.80 -3.84
CA VAL A 125 6.71 21.77 -3.37
C VAL A 125 5.32 22.06 -3.97
N PRO A 126 4.71 21.11 -4.69
CA PRO A 126 3.37 21.30 -5.24
C PRO A 126 2.33 21.43 -4.12
N ARG A 127 1.18 22.03 -4.44
CA ARG A 127 0.04 22.02 -3.51
C ARG A 127 -0.56 20.63 -3.48
N LEU A 128 -0.43 19.95 -2.35
CA LEU A 128 -0.90 18.59 -2.17
C LEU A 128 -2.04 18.55 -1.15
N HIS A 129 -3.04 17.72 -1.40
CA HIS A 129 -4.19 17.61 -0.49
C HIS A 129 -3.85 16.67 0.69
N LYS A 130 -4.15 17.06 1.93
CA LYS A 130 -3.68 16.36 3.14
C LYS A 130 -3.99 14.86 3.17
N ALA A 131 -5.16 14.46 2.65
CA ALA A 131 -5.58 13.06 2.66
C ALA A 131 -5.07 12.24 1.46
N THR A 132 -4.75 12.90 0.34
CA THR A 132 -4.41 12.24 -0.94
C THR A 132 -3.01 12.57 -1.43
N TRP A 133 -2.23 13.35 -0.69
CA TRP A 133 -0.94 13.91 -1.12
C TRP A 133 0.04 12.86 -1.64
N MET A 134 0.02 11.63 -1.10
CA MET A 134 0.89 10.55 -1.57
C MET A 134 0.46 10.05 -2.96
N LYS A 135 -0.85 10.00 -3.22
CA LYS A 135 -1.38 9.73 -4.55
C LYS A 135 -1.06 10.92 -5.45
N ASP A 136 -1.32 12.15 -5.01
CA ASP A 136 -1.07 13.38 -5.78
C ASP A 136 0.41 13.50 -6.21
N PHE A 137 1.33 13.16 -5.30
CA PHE A 137 2.78 13.14 -5.57
C PHE A 137 3.15 12.08 -6.60
N LEU A 138 2.47 10.93 -6.60
CA LEU A 138 2.67 9.87 -7.59
C LEU A 138 1.91 10.14 -8.88
N THR A 139 0.80 10.86 -8.87
CA THR A 139 0.03 11.20 -10.08
C THR A 139 0.71 12.26 -10.90
N GLY A 140 1.41 13.23 -10.28
CA GLY A 140 2.16 14.27 -10.99
C GLY A 140 1.37 14.75 -12.20
N GLU A 141 0.29 15.50 -11.97
CA GLU A 141 -0.37 16.20 -13.06
C GLU A 141 0.67 17.15 -13.67
N ASP A 142 1.05 16.86 -14.91
CA ASP A 142 1.79 17.77 -15.80
C ASP A 142 0.95 19.00 -16.13
#